data_AF-A0A7W7VXS1-F1
#
_entry.id   AF-A0A7W7VXS1-F1
#
_cell.length_a   1.000
_cell.length_b   1.000
_cell.length_c   1.000
_cell.angle_alpha   90.00
_cell.angle_beta   90.00
_cell.angle_gamma   90.00
#
_symmetry.space_group_name_H-M   'P 1'
#
loop_
_entity.id
_entity.type
_entity.pdbx_description
1 polymer ?
#
loop_
_entity_poly.entity_id
_entity_poly.type
_entity_poly.pdbx_seq_one_letter_code
_entity_poly.pdbx_strand_id
1 'polypeptide(L)' 'MEHGRLLISHTLPRLDQIAPRPQDAALAVTNYSRDIDALGDRSNWTRAVSADNA' A
#
# COMPACT_ATOMS: atom_id res chain seq x y z
N MET A 1 -1.04 2.93 -11.03
CA MET A 1 -1.77 4.21 -10.87
C MET A 1 -3.22 4.15 -11.33
N GLU A 2 -3.55 3.42 -12.40
CA GLU A 2 -4.92 3.37 -12.94
C GLU A 2 -5.97 2.83 -11.94
N HIS A 3 -5.64 1.79 -11.18
CA HIS A 3 -6.56 1.22 -10.20
C HIS A 3 -7.00 2.22 -9.11
N GLY A 4 -6.07 3.02 -8.58
CA GLY A 4 -6.39 4.03 -7.57
C GLY A 4 -7.25 5.16 -8.13
N ARG A 5 -7.01 5.56 -9.39
CA ARG A 5 -7.84 6.55 -10.08
C ARG A 5 -9.29 6.07 -10.22
N LEU A 6 -9.49 4.84 -10.69
CA LEU A 6 -10.82 4.24 -10.80
C LEU A 6 -11.51 4.15 -9.43
N LEU A 7 -10.81 3.66 -8.41
CA LEU A 7 -11.36 3.58 -7.06
C LEU A 7 -11.88 4.94 -6.59
N ILE A 8 -11.07 5.99 -6.66
CA ILE A 8 -11.47 7.33 -6.23
C ILE A 8 -12.65 7.86 -7.06
N SER A 9 -12.59 7.76 -8.39
CA SER A 9 -13.64 8.27 -9.27
C SER A 9 -14.99 7.56 -9.06
N HIS A 10 -14.99 6.27 -8.72
CA HIS A 10 -16.21 5.51 -8.46
C HIS A 10 -16.74 5.69 -7.03
N THR A 11 -15.86 5.88 -6.05
CA THR A 11 -16.22 5.92 -4.63
C THR A 11 -16.65 7.30 -4.17
N LEU A 12 -15.98 8.38 -4.59
CA LEU A 12 -16.27 9.73 -4.10
C LEU A 12 -17.72 10.20 -4.32
N PRO A 13 -18.35 9.97 -5.49
CA PRO A 13 -19.74 10.42 -5.71
C PRO A 13 -20.79 9.69 -4.85
N ARG A 14 -20.42 8.61 -4.17
CA ARG A 14 -21.31 7.76 -3.37
C ARG A 14 -20.89 7.72 -1.91
N LEU A 15 -20.05 8.66 -1.47
CA LEU A 15 -19.43 8.62 -0.14
C LEU A 15 -20.47 8.62 0.98
N ASP A 16 -21.59 9.31 0.78
CA ASP A 16 -22.75 9.36 1.67
C ASP A 16 -23.49 8.02 1.81
N GLN A 17 -23.31 7.11 0.84
CA GLN A 17 -23.94 5.78 0.82
C GLN A 17 -23.04 4.69 1.40
N ILE A 18 -21.78 5.00 1.74
CA ILE A 18 -20.80 4.04 2.22
C ILE A 18 -20.69 4.14 3.73
N ALA A 19 -21.17 3.12 4.44
CA ALA A 19 -20.97 2.99 5.87
C ALA A 19 -19.50 2.61 6.18
N PRO A 20 -18.76 3.42 6.96
CA PRO A 20 -17.42 3.05 7.38
C PRO A 20 -17.45 1.76 8.20
N ARG A 21 -16.56 0.82 7.89
CA ARG A 21 -16.36 -0.41 8.68
C ARG A 21 -15.02 -0.32 9.42
N PRO A 22 -14.96 -0.69 10.71
CA PRO A 22 -13.69 -0.83 11.41
C PRO A 22 -12.75 -1.79 10.66
N GLN A 23 -11.45 -1.48 10.68
CA GLN A 23 -10.44 -2.39 10.17
C GLN A 23 -10.35 -3.62 11.08
N ASP A 24 -10.26 -4.80 10.47
CA ASP A 24 -9.98 -6.03 11.19
C ASP A 24 -8.49 -6.05 11.57
N ALA A 25 -8.20 -6.00 12.88
CA ALA A 25 -6.84 -5.97 13.39
C ALA A 25 -6.07 -7.29 13.13
N ALA A 26 -6.77 -8.42 13.03
CA ALA A 26 -6.13 -9.70 12.74
C ALA A 26 -5.63 -9.80 11.29
N LEU A 27 -6.17 -8.96 10.41
CA LEU A 27 -5.80 -8.87 8.99
C LEU A 27 -4.98 -7.61 8.68
N ALA A 28 -4.63 -6.81 9.69
CA ALA A 28 -3.85 -5.62 9.49
C ALA A 28 -2.40 -5.98 9.11
N VAL A 29 -1.90 -5.39 8.03
CA VAL A 29 -0.50 -5.52 7.61
C VAL A 29 0.33 -4.45 8.32
N THR A 30 1.57 -4.78 8.69
CA THR A 30 2.53 -3.86 9.30
C THR A 30 2.74 -2.63 8.42
N ASN A 31 2.52 -1.44 8.97
CA ASN A 31 2.86 -0.19 8.32
C ASN A 31 4.28 0.23 8.73
N TYR A 32 5.06 0.74 7.77
CA TYR A 32 6.39 1.29 8.04
C TYR A 32 6.29 2.81 8.07
N SER A 33 6.69 3.42 9.18
CA SER A 33 6.80 4.88 9.25
C SER A 33 7.75 5.39 8.16
N ARG A 34 7.47 6.57 7.60
CA ARG A 34 8.38 7.23 6.65
C ARG A 34 9.63 7.77 7.35
N ASP A 35 9.56 8.04 8.65
CA ASP A 35 10.64 8.54 9.49
C ASP A 35 11.63 7.41 9.82
N ILE A 36 12.26 6.90 8.77
CA ILE A 36 13.16 5.73 8.74
C ILE A 36 14.63 6.16 8.91
N ASP A 37 14.95 7.26 9.58
CA ASP A 37 16.36 7.60 9.83
C ASP A 37 17.12 6.52 10.65
N ALA A 38 16.38 5.54 11.21
CA ALA A 38 16.88 4.33 11.86
C ALA A 38 17.06 3.07 10.97
N LEU A 39 16.56 3.02 9.72
CA LEU A 39 16.90 1.90 8.82
C LEU A 39 18.06 2.36 7.94
N GLY A 40 19.26 1.89 8.29
CA GLY A 40 20.53 2.25 7.64
C GLY A 40 20.58 2.09 6.12
N ASP A 41 21.78 2.31 5.58
CA ASP A 41 22.05 2.53 4.16
C ASP A 41 21.20 1.68 3.20
N ARG A 42 20.35 2.36 2.41
CA ARG A 42 19.35 1.78 1.50
C ARG A 42 19.95 1.44 0.12
N SER A 43 21.25 1.14 0.05
CA SER A 43 21.96 0.76 -1.17
C SER A 43 21.42 -0.53 -1.82
N ASN A 44 20.62 -1.31 -1.09
CA ASN A 44 20.07 -2.60 -1.55
C ASN A 44 18.59 -2.55 -1.95
N TRP A 45 17.99 -1.37 -2.13
CA TRP A 45 16.54 -1.25 -2.42
C TRP A 45 16.16 -1.54 -3.88
N THR A 46 17.14 -1.73 -4.74
CA THR A 46 16.90 -2.35 -6.05
C THR A 46 16.71 -3.84 -5.80
N ARG A 47 15.46 -4.31 -5.82
CA ARG A 47 15.13 -5.74 -5.92
C ARG A 47 16.09 -6.33 -6.96
N ALA A 48 16.95 -7.27 -6.57
CA ALA A 48 17.68 -8.05 -7.56
C ALA A 48 16.62 -8.61 -8.51
N VAL A 49 16.75 -8.27 -9.79
CA VAL A 49 15.96 -8.92 -10.85
C VAL A 49 16.10 -10.41 -10.56
N SER A 50 14.99 -11.08 -10.24
CA SER A 50 14.97 -12.53 -10.16
C SER A 50 15.42 -13.03 -11.53
N ALA A 51 16.69 -13.39 -11.64
CA ALA A 51 17.19 -14.18 -12.73
C ALA A 51 16.63 -15.60 -12.54
N ASP A 52 15.93 -16.04 -13.57
CA ASP A 52 15.64 -17.41 -13.99
C ASP A 52 14.67 -18.29 -13.18
N ASN A 53 13.73 -18.88 -13.93
CA ASN A 53 13.81 -20.29 -14.31
C ASN A 53 13.41 -20.35 -15.80
N ALA A 54 14.32 -20.72 -16.72
CA ALA A 54 14.68 -22.09 -17.10
C ALA A 54 13.50 -22.86 -17.74
#